data_AF-A0A9E3X083-F1
#
_entry.id   AF-A0A9E3X083-F1
#
_cell.length_a   1.000
_cell.length_b   1.000
_cell.length_c   1.000
_cell.angle_alpha   90.00
_cell.angle_beta   90.00
_cell.angle_gamma   90.00
#
_symmetry.space_group_name_H-M   'P 1'
#
loop_
_entity.id
_entity.type
_entity.pdbx_description
1 polymer ?
#
loop_
_entity_poly.entity_id
_entity_poly.type
_entity_poly.pdbx_seq_one_letter_code
_entity_poly.pdbx_strand_id
1 'polypeptide(L)'
;MQEQGIERTRAVRAVPQRRPRRSIGQRIRQKGSLYFFLLPTIIFLLIFMYYPAYTAVRLSFYQWDGFTPERWVGLRNFERLFTNDVMLSSINNMLILTIARILIVLTTPLLAAELVFHLMSERWKYWYRVVFVIPLVVP
;
A
#
# COMPACT_ATOMS: atom_id res chain seq x y z
N MET A 1 70.92 8.06 -25.79
CA MET A 1 70.75 6.78 -26.52
C MET A 1 69.80 5.95 -25.68
N GLN A 2 68.50 5.97 -26.00
CA GLN A 2 67.83 4.98 -26.87
C GLN A 2 67.99 3.60 -26.21
N GLU A 3 66.98 2.99 -25.59
CA GLU A 3 65.74 2.55 -26.22
C GLU A 3 64.55 2.52 -25.23
N GLN A 4 63.72 3.55 -25.25
CA GLN A 4 62.34 3.44 -24.76
C GLN A 4 61.48 2.88 -25.90
N GLY A 5 61.58 1.57 -26.11
CA GLY A 5 60.84 0.81 -27.11
C GLY A 5 59.45 0.41 -26.61
N ILE A 6 58.53 1.37 -26.68
CA ILE A 6 57.11 1.23 -27.04
C ILE A 6 56.62 -0.23 -27.26
N GLU A 7 56.31 -0.97 -26.19
CA GLU A 7 55.37 -2.10 -26.30
C GLU A 7 53.93 -1.56 -26.18
N ARG A 8 53.48 -1.07 -27.32
CA ARG A 8 52.05 -0.99 -27.65
C ARG A 8 51.49 -2.41 -27.70
N THR A 9 50.92 -2.88 -26.60
CA THR A 9 49.84 -3.88 -26.70
C THR A 9 48.62 -3.32 -26.00
N ARG A 10 47.77 -2.71 -26.84
CA ARG A 10 46.41 -2.29 -26.56
C ARG A 10 45.75 -3.28 -25.61
N ALA A 11 45.43 -2.84 -24.40
CA ALA A 11 44.33 -3.43 -23.67
C ALA A 11 43.09 -3.25 -24.56
N VAL A 12 42.77 -4.31 -25.31
CA VAL A 12 41.59 -4.40 -26.14
C VAL A 12 40.42 -4.10 -25.21
N ARG A 13 39.84 -2.91 -25.37
CA ARG A 13 38.55 -2.55 -24.76
C ARG A 13 37.61 -3.68 -25.09
N ALA A 14 37.31 -4.53 -24.10
CA ALA A 14 36.31 -5.57 -24.25
C ALA A 14 35.01 -4.87 -24.63
N VAL A 15 34.60 -5.00 -25.89
CA VAL A 15 33.29 -4.55 -26.34
C VAL A 15 32.29 -5.32 -25.47
N PRO A 16 31.40 -4.66 -24.71
CA PRO A 16 30.41 -5.36 -23.92
C PRO A 16 29.57 -6.19 -24.89
N GLN A 17 29.73 -7.50 -24.85
CA GLN A 17 28.95 -8.41 -25.68
C GLN A 17 27.47 -8.15 -25.38
N ARG A 18 26.73 -7.63 -26.37
CA ARG A 18 25.30 -7.38 -26.25
C ARG A 18 24.62 -8.73 -26.01
N ARG A 19 24.28 -9.02 -24.74
CA ARG A 19 23.49 -10.19 -24.38
C ARG A 19 22.23 -10.17 -25.25
N PRO A 20 21.88 -11.27 -25.96
CA PRO A 20 20.71 -11.29 -26.80
C PRO A 20 19.49 -10.92 -25.94
N ARG A 21 18.67 -9.99 -26.43
CA ARG A 21 17.42 -9.59 -25.78
C ARG A 21 16.50 -10.80 -25.74
N ARG A 22 16.58 -11.59 -24.66
CA ARG A 22 15.68 -12.72 -24.43
C ARG A 22 14.24 -12.23 -24.49
N SER A 23 13.43 -12.87 -25.33
CA SER A 23 11.99 -12.67 -25.46
C SER A 23 11.30 -12.82 -24.11
N ILE A 24 10.24 -12.03 -23.87
CA ILE A 24 9.43 -12.06 -22.64
C ILE A 24 8.97 -13.50 -22.33
N GLY A 25 8.58 -14.27 -23.36
CA GLY A 25 8.16 -15.67 -23.20
C GLY A 25 9.27 -16.60 -22.71
N GLN A 26 10.52 -16.40 -23.16
CA GLN A 26 11.68 -17.18 -22.68
C GLN A 26 12.05 -16.84 -21.24
N ARG A 27 11.84 -15.59 -20.81
CA ARG A 27 12.06 -15.14 -19.42
C ARG A 27 11.02 -15.73 -18.47
N ILE A 28 9.75 -15.79 -18.90
CA ILE A 28 8.66 -16.38 -18.12
C ILE A 28 8.88 -17.89 -17.96
N ARG A 29 9.27 -18.60 -19.02
CA ARG A 29 9.59 -20.05 -18.95
C ARG A 29 10.78 -20.35 -18.03
N GLN A 30 11.87 -19.57 -18.10
CA GLN A 30 13.02 -19.75 -17.20
C GLN A 30 12.70 -19.44 -15.73
N LYS A 31 11.67 -18.62 -15.47
CA LYS A 31 11.22 -18.25 -14.12
C LYS A 31 9.89 -18.90 -13.72
N GLY A 32 9.45 -19.95 -14.43
CA GLY A 32 8.14 -20.57 -14.19
C GLY A 32 7.94 -21.02 -12.74
N SER A 33 8.99 -21.56 -12.11
CA SER A 33 8.98 -21.89 -10.68
C SER A 33 8.75 -20.69 -9.77
N LEU A 34 9.29 -19.51 -10.12
CA LEU A 34 9.10 -18.27 -9.37
C LEU A 34 7.65 -17.77 -9.43
N TYR A 35 7.01 -17.89 -10.60
CA TYR A 35 5.59 -17.55 -10.76
C TYR A 35 4.67 -18.52 -10.02
N PHE A 36 5.05 -19.80 -9.91
CA PHE A 36 4.29 -20.79 -9.15
C PHE A 36 4.21 -20.44 -7.66
N PHE A 37 5.30 -19.93 -7.07
CA PHE A 37 5.27 -19.44 -5.68
C PHE A 37 4.45 -18.17 -5.49
N LEU A 38 4.28 -17.35 -6.54
CA LEU A 38 3.48 -16.12 -6.50
C LEU A 38 1.98 -16.38 -6.73
N LEU A 39 1.67 -17.48 -7.41
CA LEU A 39 0.33 -17.93 -7.75
C LEU A 39 -0.62 -18.03 -6.54
N PRO A 40 -0.26 -18.67 -5.40
CA PRO A 40 -1.15 -18.73 -4.24
C PRO A 40 -1.48 -17.33 -3.72
N THR A 41 -0.49 -16.43 -3.61
CA THR A 41 -0.73 -15.05 -3.17
C THR A 41 -1.72 -14.32 -4.08
N ILE A 42 -1.58 -14.46 -5.41
CA ILE A 42 -2.53 -13.87 -6.36
C ILE A 42 -3.92 -14.46 -6.18
N ILE A 43 -4.04 -15.78 -6.03
CA ILE A 43 -5.33 -16.44 -5.83
C ILE A 43 -6.02 -15.89 -4.58
N PHE A 44 -5.30 -15.83 -3.45
CA PHE A 44 -5.85 -15.30 -2.20
C PHE A 44 -6.31 -13.84 -2.37
N LEU A 45 -5.48 -13.02 -3.00
CA LEU A 45 -5.82 -11.62 -3.28
C LEU A 45 -7.07 -11.51 -4.17
N LEU A 46 -7.18 -12.31 -5.23
CA LEU A 46 -8.36 -12.30 -6.09
C LEU A 46 -9.63 -12.73 -5.36
N ILE A 47 -9.57 -13.79 -4.55
CA ILE A 47 -10.75 -14.36 -3.87
C ILE A 47 -11.19 -13.49 -2.68
N PHE A 48 -10.25 -13.00 -1.87
CA PHE A 48 -10.58 -12.34 -0.61
C PHE A 48 -10.62 -10.81 -0.69
N MET A 49 -9.96 -10.21 -1.68
CA MET A 49 -9.95 -8.75 -1.85
C MET A 49 -10.74 -8.32 -3.08
N TYR A 50 -10.45 -8.88 -4.25
CA TYR A 50 -11.05 -8.38 -5.51
C TYR A 50 -12.46 -8.90 -5.75
N TYR A 51 -12.74 -10.17 -5.45
CA TYR A 51 -14.09 -10.74 -5.59
C TYR A 51 -15.13 -10.00 -4.74
N PRO A 52 -14.95 -9.76 -3.41
CA PRO A 52 -15.93 -9.00 -2.64
C PRO A 52 -16.02 -7.54 -3.09
N ALA A 53 -14.91 -6.91 -3.47
CA ALA A 53 -14.93 -5.55 -4.02
C ALA A 53 -15.73 -5.47 -5.32
N TYR A 54 -15.53 -6.43 -6.23
CA TYR A 54 -16.30 -6.52 -7.47
C TYR A 54 -17.79 -6.73 -7.20
N THR A 55 -18.13 -7.65 -6.28
CA THR A 55 -19.53 -7.90 -5.90
C THR A 55 -20.17 -6.65 -5.27
N ALA A 56 -19.45 -5.91 -4.42
CA ALA A 56 -19.94 -4.67 -3.85
C ALA A 56 -20.20 -3.59 -4.92
N VAL A 57 -19.27 -3.44 -5.87
CA VAL A 57 -19.44 -2.51 -7.00
C VAL A 57 -20.61 -2.95 -7.87
N ARG A 58 -20.73 -4.23 -8.23
CA ARG A 58 -21.89 -4.76 -8.96
C ARG A 58 -23.17 -4.41 -8.22
N LEU A 59 -23.24 -4.76 -6.94
CA LEU A 59 -24.44 -4.58 -6.12
C LEU A 59 -24.83 -3.11 -5.95
N SER A 60 -23.89 -2.17 -6.02
CA SER A 60 -24.22 -0.74 -5.98
C SER A 60 -25.17 -0.29 -7.10
N PHE A 61 -25.22 -1.02 -8.23
CA PHE A 61 -26.15 -0.79 -9.34
C PHE A 61 -27.47 -1.58 -9.23
N TYR A 62 -27.56 -2.52 -8.29
CA TYR A 62 -28.76 -3.30 -8.03
C TYR A 62 -29.43 -2.83 -6.74
N GLN A 63 -30.75 -2.98 -6.66
CA GLN A 63 -31.49 -2.87 -5.42
C GLN A 63 -31.66 -4.28 -4.87
N TRP A 64 -31.00 -4.56 -3.75
CA TRP A 64 -31.07 -5.84 -3.07
C TRP A 64 -30.98 -5.63 -1.55
N ASP A 65 -31.90 -6.25 -0.83
CA ASP A 65 -31.99 -6.22 0.63
C ASP A 65 -31.58 -7.55 1.28
N GLY A 66 -31.06 -8.50 0.50
CA GLY A 66 -30.64 -9.83 0.95
C GLY A 66 -31.76 -10.87 0.96
N PHE A 67 -33.02 -10.45 0.92
CA PHE A 67 -34.20 -11.35 1.00
C PHE A 67 -35.00 -11.39 -0.30
N THR A 68 -35.00 -10.29 -1.06
CA THR A 68 -35.71 -10.17 -2.33
C THR A 68 -34.78 -10.49 -3.51
N PRO A 69 -35.31 -10.83 -4.70
CA PRO A 69 -34.49 -10.96 -5.91
C PRO A 69 -33.79 -9.64 -6.26
N GLU A 70 -32.52 -9.71 -6.69
CA GLU A 70 -31.75 -8.53 -7.11
C GLU A 70 -32.42 -7.83 -8.30
N ARG A 71 -32.68 -6.51 -8.19
CA ARG A 71 -33.27 -5.70 -9.27
C ARG A 71 -32.26 -4.71 -9.81
N TRP A 72 -31.98 -4.73 -11.11
CA TRP A 72 -31.12 -3.73 -11.74
C TRP A 72 -31.80 -2.35 -11.71
N VAL A 73 -31.18 -1.38 -11.04
CA VAL A 73 -31.70 0.00 -10.92
C VAL A 73 -30.73 1.05 -11.51
N GLY A 74 -29.60 0.62 -12.06
CA GLY A 74 -28.59 1.49 -12.66
C GLY A 74 -28.05 2.48 -11.63
N LEU A 75 -28.09 3.77 -11.94
CA LEU A 75 -27.51 4.84 -11.09
C LEU A 75 -28.45 5.37 -10.00
N ARG A 76 -29.67 4.86 -9.89
CA ARG A 76 -30.69 5.37 -8.97
C ARG A 76 -30.27 5.30 -7.50
N ASN A 77 -29.45 4.32 -7.13
CA ASN A 77 -28.90 4.23 -5.78
C ASN A 77 -27.96 5.41 -5.47
N PHE A 78 -27.14 5.84 -6.44
CA PHE A 78 -26.24 6.97 -6.26
C PHE A 78 -27.00 8.29 -6.12
N GLU A 79 -28.04 8.52 -6.94
CA GLU A 79 -28.91 9.69 -6.78
C GLU A 79 -29.50 9.77 -5.36
N ARG A 80 -30.04 8.65 -4.85
CA ARG A 80 -30.57 8.57 -3.49
C ARG A 80 -29.52 8.89 -2.42
N LEU A 81 -28.26 8.50 -2.62
CA LEU A 81 -27.18 8.83 -1.67
C LEU A 81 -26.90 10.33 -1.61
N PHE A 82 -26.97 11.04 -2.74
CA PHE A 82 -26.71 12.47 -2.80
C PHE A 82 -27.91 13.35 -2.42
N THR A 83 -29.13 12.82 -2.46
CA THR A 83 -30.35 13.56 -2.05
C THR A 83 -30.72 13.33 -0.58
N ASN A 84 -30.09 12.36 0.10
CA ASN A 84 -30.43 12.04 1.49
C ASN A 84 -29.61 12.88 2.48
N ASP A 85 -30.28 13.79 3.19
CA ASP A 85 -29.67 14.69 4.19
C ASP A 85 -28.93 13.95 5.31
N VAL A 86 -29.43 12.77 5.72
CA VAL A 86 -28.78 11.95 6.75
C VAL A 86 -27.44 11.41 6.22
N MET A 87 -27.39 11.00 4.95
CA MET A 87 -26.17 10.50 4.31
C MET A 87 -25.14 11.63 4.18
N LEU A 88 -25.56 12.81 3.72
CA LEU A 88 -24.69 13.98 3.57
C LEU A 88 -24.15 14.45 4.93
N SER A 89 -24.99 14.50 5.96
CA SER A 89 -24.58 14.82 7.33
C SER A 89 -23.56 13.81 7.87
N SER A 90 -23.77 12.52 7.58
CA SER A 90 -22.84 11.46 7.98
C SER A 90 -21.48 11.60 7.31
N ILE A 91 -21.43 11.98 6.02
CA ILE A 91 -20.19 12.26 5.30
C ILE A 91 -19.46 13.44 5.96
N ASN A 92 -20.16 14.52 6.29
CA ASN A 92 -19.55 15.67 6.96
C ASN A 92 -18.97 15.30 8.33
N ASN A 93 -19.71 14.55 9.14
CA ASN A 93 -19.23 14.04 10.42
C ASN A 93 -18.00 13.15 10.24
N MET A 94 -18.01 12.25 9.25
CA MET A 94 -16.86 11.39 8.94
C MET A 94 -15.63 12.22 8.55
N LEU A 95 -15.80 13.30 7.78
CA LEU A 95 -14.72 14.20 7.41
C LEU A 95 -14.16 14.95 8.62
N ILE A 96 -15.02 15.53 9.46
CA ILE A 96 -14.62 16.22 10.70
C ILE A 96 -13.82 15.27 11.60
N LEU A 97 -14.34 14.06 11.84
CA LEU A 97 -13.67 13.04 12.65
C LEU A 97 -12.34 12.60 12.02
N THR A 98 -12.28 12.45 10.70
CA THR A 98 -11.06 12.04 10.00
C THR A 98 -9.98 13.12 10.12
N ILE A 99 -10.32 14.39 9.88
CA ILE A 99 -9.38 15.51 9.99
C ILE A 99 -8.91 15.66 11.45
N ALA A 100 -9.83 15.65 12.41
CA ALA A 100 -9.49 15.71 13.82
C ALA A 100 -8.55 14.55 14.22
N ARG A 101 -8.84 13.33 13.76
CA ARG A 101 -7.99 12.17 14.00
C ARG A 101 -6.61 12.31 13.39
N ILE A 102 -6.50 12.79 12.14
CA ILE A 102 -5.21 13.04 11.49
C ILE A 102 -4.38 14.03 12.31
N LEU A 103 -4.99 15.13 12.73
CA LEU A 103 -4.31 16.14 13.55
C LEU A 103 -3.80 15.55 14.87
N ILE A 104 -4.64 14.79 15.59
CA ILE A 104 -4.25 14.14 16.84
C ILE A 104 -3.12 13.12 16.61
N VAL A 105 -3.28 12.22 15.63
CA VAL A 105 -2.31 11.15 15.35
C VAL A 105 -0.95 11.71 14.91
N LEU A 106 -0.92 12.88 14.26
CA LEU A 106 0.34 13.53 13.89
C LEU A 106 0.93 14.35 15.04
N THR A 107 0.11 15.17 15.72
CA THR A 107 0.61 16.12 16.73
C THR A 107 0.97 15.43 18.05
N THR A 108 0.16 14.49 18.53
CA THR A 108 0.38 13.81 19.80
C THR A 108 1.75 13.10 19.89
N PRO A 109 2.17 12.24 18.94
CA PRO A 109 3.47 11.59 19.03
C PRO A 109 4.64 12.56 18.83
N LEU A 110 4.48 13.62 18.04
CA LEU A 110 5.51 14.65 17.87
C LEU A 110 5.73 15.42 19.17
N LEU A 111 4.65 15.87 19.82
CA LEU A 111 4.73 16.54 21.12
C LEU A 111 5.27 15.62 22.21
N ALA A 112 4.85 14.36 22.22
CA ALA A 112 5.38 13.36 23.15
C ALA A 112 6.89 13.10 22.92
N ALA A 113 7.33 13.01 21.67
CA ALA A 113 8.74 12.84 21.32
C ALA A 113 9.59 14.02 21.80
N GLU A 114 9.12 15.25 21.58
CA GLU A 114 9.80 16.47 22.02
C GLU A 114 9.94 16.54 23.55
N LEU A 115 8.86 16.19 24.27
CA LEU A 115 8.86 16.16 25.73
C LEU A 115 9.85 15.12 26.28
N VAL A 116 9.89 13.93 25.66
CA VAL A 116 10.83 12.86 26.02
C VAL A 116 12.28 13.22 25.67
N PHE A 117 12.50 13.98 24.59
CA PHE A 117 13.83 14.43 24.20
C PHE A 117 14.45 15.38 25.24
N HIS A 118 13.64 16.27 25.82
CA HIS A 118 14.08 17.24 26.83
C HIS A 118 14.28 16.67 28.24
N LEU A 119 13.87 15.42 28.51
CA LEU A 119 14.13 14.76 29.79
C LEU A 119 15.63 14.47 29.96
N MET A 120 16.25 14.89 31.06
CA MET A 120 17.69 14.64 31.29
C MET A 120 18.00 13.21 31.79
N SER A 121 17.02 12.45 32.28
CA SER A 121 17.24 11.14 32.89
C SER A 121 16.86 9.98 31.96
N GLU A 122 17.82 9.09 31.68
CA GLU A 122 17.63 7.92 30.81
C GLU A 122 16.61 6.90 31.35
N ARG A 123 16.48 6.77 32.68
CA ARG A 123 15.50 5.87 33.31
C ARG A 123 14.06 6.31 33.04
N TRP A 124 13.80 7.62 33.12
CA TRP A 124 12.47 8.19 32.91
C TRP A 124 12.06 8.17 31.44
N LYS A 125 13.00 8.43 30.51
CA LYS A 125 12.74 8.29 29.05
C LYS A 125 12.23 6.89 28.69
N TYR A 126 12.85 5.85 29.26
CA TYR A 126 12.44 4.46 29.02
C TYR A 126 11.02 4.19 29.54
N TRP A 127 10.69 4.64 30.75
CA TRP A 127 9.35 4.47 31.32
C TRP A 127 8.26 5.16 30.49
N TYR A 128 8.48 6.41 30.08
CA TYR A 128 7.52 7.12 29.20
C TYR A 128 7.32 6.39 27.87
N ARG A 129 8.39 5.91 27.24
CA ARG A 129 8.30 5.14 25.99
C ARG A 129 7.43 3.90 26.15
N VAL A 130 7.58 3.15 27.25
CA VAL A 130 6.79 1.94 27.50
C VAL A 130 5.31 2.29 27.67
N VAL A 131 4.98 3.31 28.49
CA VAL A 131 3.59 3.72 28.74
C VAL A 131 2.89 4.18 27.46
N PHE A 132 3.58 4.94 26.60
CA PHE A 132 3.03 5.39 25.31
C PHE A 132 2.80 4.25 24.31
N VAL A 133 3.60 3.17 24.37
CA VAL A 133 3.50 2.05 23.43
C VAL A 133 2.48 0.99 23.87
N ILE A 134 2.24 0.81 25.16
CA ILE A 134 1.24 -0.15 25.68
C ILE A 134 -0.13 -0.04 24.98
N PRO A 135 -0.77 1.15 24.86
CA PRO A 135 -2.07 1.27 24.21
C PRO A 135 -2.04 0.98 22.71
N LEU A 136 -0.87 0.90 22.06
CA LEU A 136 -0.75 0.47 20.67
C LEU A 136 -0.93 -1.06 20.52
N VAL A 137 -0.62 -1.82 21.58
CA VAL A 137 -0.64 -3.30 21.57
C VAL A 137 -2.02 -3.85 21.96
N VAL A 138 -2.80 -3.06 22.71
CA VAL A 138 -4.17 -3.42 23.09
C VAL A 138 -5.11 -3.03 21.94
N PRO A 139 -5.79 -4.00 21.28
CA PRO A 139 -6.68 -3.72 20.16
C PRO A 139 -7.99 -3.05 20.58
#